data_AF-A0A924A8N0-F1
#
_entry.id   AF-A0A924A8N0-F1
#
_cell.length_a   1.000
_cell.length_b   1.000
_cell.length_c   1.000
_cell.angle_alpha   90.00
_cell.angle_beta   90.00
_cell.angle_gamma   90.00
#
_symmetry.space_group_name_H-M   'P 1'
#
loop_
_entity.id
_entity.type
_entity.pdbx_description
1 polymer ?
#
loop_
_entity_poly.entity_id
_entity_poly.type
_entity_poly.pdbx_seq_one_letter_code
_entity_poly.pdbx_strand_id
1 'polypeptide(L)'
;MLDTMTLNFYIRFYTHFGQNLYVSGNCAALGNGDVAKAIPLQYLNEQFCHASVEIPAEQIAGSIGYHYILKDANSDEIIEWKDDKQIDFTEKNIAIITLIDTWNHAGTVENAFYTKPFKEVLLKANPIITEVKANTAPTHRFKVKCPLLKENEVVCLSGNGSFLGNWNTATPLLLVKKDDWWSINLSLANGGFNVVYKYGIYNIAQKSFVRFETGGNRSFFSETGSKGKLTILHDGFLRTNSTTWKGAGVAIPVFSLRSENSFGTGEFTDIKLLVDWAKKTDLKLIQLLPINDTTATHTWMDSYPYAAVSAFALHPLFLNIEKVAGSKNSSIIKPLKEIQKTLNDLPDVDYEQVMHHKFAAISKLYHQQKEDFLNDIKYFEFFDLNRHWLVPYAAFCYLRDANKTADYSQWATNSVYGETEIQELASPTQPHYDGIALHYFIQYHLHLQLKSATLYAHKNG
;
A
#
# COMPACT_ATOMS: atom_id res chain seq x y z
N MET A 1 -39.08 3.82 -10.45
CA MET A 1 -37.87 3.99 -9.62
C MET A 1 -38.21 5.06 -8.60
N LEU A 2 -37.62 5.02 -7.41
CA LEU A 2 -37.76 6.14 -6.48
C LEU A 2 -36.98 7.32 -7.05
N ASP A 3 -37.52 8.53 -6.99
CA ASP A 3 -36.86 9.74 -7.49
C ASP A 3 -35.69 10.16 -6.58
N THR A 4 -35.77 9.80 -5.29
CA THR A 4 -34.74 10.05 -4.28
C THR A 4 -34.62 8.87 -3.31
N MET A 5 -33.47 8.77 -2.66
CA MET A 5 -33.19 7.83 -1.58
C MET A 5 -32.68 8.58 -0.35
N THR A 6 -33.18 8.25 0.85
CA THR A 6 -32.72 8.89 2.09
C THR A 6 -31.58 8.09 2.73
N LEU A 7 -30.48 8.76 3.04
CA LEU A 7 -29.39 8.24 3.85
C LEU A 7 -29.42 8.88 5.24
N ASN A 8 -29.63 8.06 6.27
CA ASN A 8 -29.56 8.48 7.66
C ASN A 8 -28.21 8.06 8.25
N PHE A 9 -27.36 9.02 8.56
CA PHE A 9 -26.07 8.80 9.20
C PHE A 9 -26.24 8.92 10.72
N TYR A 10 -25.79 7.91 11.47
CA TYR A 10 -25.69 7.92 12.92
C TYR A 10 -24.27 7.51 13.29
N ILE A 11 -23.45 8.44 13.77
CA ILE A 11 -22.06 8.17 14.14
C ILE A 11 -21.93 8.08 15.66
N ARG A 12 -21.33 7.00 16.15
CA ARG A 12 -20.98 6.85 17.57
C ARG A 12 -19.78 7.73 17.92
N PHE A 13 -20.05 8.96 18.34
CA PHE A 13 -19.03 9.94 18.68
C PHE A 13 -19.56 10.96 19.68
N TYR A 14 -18.71 11.34 20.64
CA TYR A 14 -19.01 12.37 21.63
C TYR A 14 -18.25 13.64 21.30
N THR A 15 -18.96 14.72 20.98
CA THR A 15 -18.35 16.03 20.72
C THR A 15 -18.17 16.82 22.02
N HIS A 16 -17.09 17.57 22.11
CA HIS A 16 -16.89 18.58 23.16
C HIS A 16 -17.38 19.96 22.69
N PHE A 17 -17.52 20.90 23.64
CA PHE A 17 -17.88 22.28 23.30
C PHE A 17 -16.89 22.85 22.28
N GLY A 18 -17.42 23.47 21.22
CA GLY A 18 -16.63 23.98 20.09
C GLY A 18 -16.32 22.96 19.00
N GLN A 19 -16.66 21.68 19.17
CA GLN A 19 -16.49 20.67 18.14
C GLN A 19 -17.78 20.39 17.37
N ASN A 20 -17.66 20.28 16.05
CA ASN A 20 -18.75 19.95 15.14
C ASN A 20 -18.35 18.80 14.22
N LEU A 21 -19.27 17.87 14.00
CA LEU A 21 -19.06 16.75 13.08
C LEU A 21 -19.73 17.02 11.74
N TYR A 22 -19.10 16.54 10.68
CA TYR A 22 -19.58 16.63 9.31
C TYR A 22 -19.40 15.29 8.60
N VAL A 23 -20.18 15.06 7.55
CA VAL A 23 -20.02 13.94 6.61
C VAL A 23 -19.80 14.48 5.21
N SER A 24 -18.81 13.94 4.50
CA SER A 24 -18.56 14.22 3.09
C SER A 24 -18.47 12.92 2.31
N GLY A 25 -18.79 12.96 1.02
CA GLY A 25 -18.78 11.78 0.15
C GLY A 25 -18.63 12.13 -1.31
N ASN A 26 -18.44 11.11 -2.14
CA ASN A 26 -18.13 11.24 -3.57
C ASN A 26 -19.33 11.59 -4.48
N CYS A 27 -20.46 12.03 -3.92
CA CYS A 27 -21.61 12.51 -4.68
C CYS A 27 -21.95 13.96 -4.33
N ALA A 28 -22.70 14.64 -5.20
CA ALA A 28 -22.96 16.07 -5.06
C ALA A 28 -23.77 16.40 -3.80
N ALA A 29 -24.74 15.55 -3.43
CA ALA A 29 -25.51 15.69 -2.19
C ALA A 29 -24.65 15.53 -0.91
N LEU A 30 -23.44 14.97 -1.01
CA LEU A 30 -22.46 14.86 0.07
C LEU A 30 -21.21 15.72 -0.18
N GLY A 31 -21.28 16.69 -1.10
CA GLY A 31 -20.22 17.66 -1.32
C GLY A 31 -19.10 17.23 -2.28
N ASN A 32 -19.18 16.07 -2.96
CA ASN A 32 -18.16 15.57 -3.89
C ASN A 32 -16.73 15.50 -3.30
N GLY A 33 -16.61 15.18 -2.02
CA GLY A 33 -15.34 15.11 -1.29
C GLY A 33 -14.73 16.47 -0.94
N ASP A 34 -15.41 17.58 -1.25
CA ASP A 34 -15.03 18.92 -0.84
C ASP A 34 -15.43 19.13 0.63
N VAL A 35 -14.42 19.25 1.50
CA VAL A 35 -14.59 19.42 2.96
C VAL A 35 -15.34 20.71 3.30
N ALA A 36 -15.27 21.74 2.44
CA ALA A 36 -16.03 22.97 2.63
C ALA A 36 -17.54 22.79 2.37
N LYS A 37 -17.92 21.73 1.65
CA LYS A 37 -19.31 21.38 1.33
C LYS A 37 -19.81 20.17 2.12
N ALA A 38 -19.07 19.75 3.15
CA ALA A 38 -19.48 18.64 4.01
C ALA A 38 -20.77 18.98 4.77
N ILE A 39 -21.61 17.97 4.96
CA ILE A 39 -22.92 18.12 5.59
C ILE A 39 -22.76 18.07 7.11
N PRO A 40 -23.23 19.09 7.87
CA PRO A 40 -23.13 19.08 9.32
C PRO A 40 -24.02 18.01 9.96
N LEU A 41 -23.50 17.34 10.97
CA LEU A 41 -24.26 16.45 11.84
C LEU A 41 -24.76 17.21 13.07
N GLN A 42 -25.96 16.88 13.49
CA GLN A 42 -26.57 17.39 14.71
C GLN A 42 -26.30 16.46 15.87
N TYR A 43 -26.05 17.01 17.05
CA TYR A 43 -26.05 16.22 18.29
C TYR A 43 -27.43 15.61 18.51
N LEU A 44 -27.51 14.30 18.67
CA LEU A 44 -28.77 13.59 18.93
C LEU A 44 -28.89 13.20 20.40
N ASN A 45 -27.85 12.55 20.94
CA ASN A 45 -27.77 12.14 22.34
C ASN A 45 -26.32 11.78 22.70
N GLU A 46 -26.10 11.31 23.93
CA GLU A 46 -24.76 10.97 24.45
C GLU A 46 -24.01 9.91 23.61
N GLN A 47 -24.72 9.14 22.78
CA GLN A 47 -24.14 8.11 21.95
C GLN A 47 -23.96 8.52 20.49
N PHE A 48 -24.80 9.42 19.97
CA PHE A 48 -24.88 9.66 18.53
C PHE A 48 -24.91 11.14 18.14
N CYS A 49 -24.22 11.42 17.04
CA CYS A 49 -24.52 12.55 16.15
C CYS A 49 -25.23 12.02 14.90
N HIS A 50 -26.13 12.82 14.31
CA HIS A 50 -27.00 12.41 13.24
C HIS A 50 -27.09 13.43 12.08
N ALA A 51 -27.17 12.92 10.85
CA ALA A 51 -27.60 13.68 9.68
C ALA A 51 -28.52 12.82 8.79
N SER A 52 -29.47 13.47 8.13
CA SER A 52 -30.32 12.85 7.09
C SER A 52 -30.10 13.58 5.78
N VAL A 53 -29.76 12.86 4.72
CA VAL A 53 -29.47 13.42 3.41
C VAL A 53 -30.30 12.69 2.36
N GLU A 54 -31.02 13.45 1.53
CA GLU A 54 -31.70 12.91 0.36
C GLU A 54 -30.73 12.89 -0.83
N ILE A 55 -30.58 11.71 -1.44
CA ILE A 55 -29.73 11.46 -2.58
C ILE A 55 -30.62 11.29 -3.81
N PRO A 56 -30.53 12.19 -4.81
CA PRO A 56 -31.24 12.02 -6.07
C PRO A 56 -30.81 10.74 -6.81
N ALA A 57 -31.74 10.07 -7.47
CA ALA A 57 -31.49 8.77 -8.11
C ALA A 57 -30.36 8.82 -9.16
N GLU A 58 -30.19 9.94 -9.86
CA GLU A 58 -29.11 10.15 -10.84
C GLU A 58 -27.71 10.22 -10.21
N GLN A 59 -27.61 10.50 -8.91
CA GLN A 59 -26.34 10.50 -8.17
C GLN A 59 -25.99 9.12 -7.61
N ILE A 60 -26.92 8.16 -7.67
CA ILE A 60 -26.72 6.78 -7.26
C ILE A 60 -26.07 5.99 -8.41
N ALA A 61 -24.85 6.39 -8.78
CA ALA A 61 -24.06 5.75 -9.82
C ALA A 61 -22.97 4.86 -9.19
N GLY A 62 -23.21 3.55 -9.16
CA GLY A 62 -22.29 2.59 -8.55
C GLY A 62 -22.35 2.61 -7.03
N SER A 63 -21.31 3.12 -6.37
CA SER A 63 -21.17 3.11 -4.92
C SER A 63 -20.85 4.48 -4.35
N ILE A 64 -21.47 4.83 -3.23
CA ILE A 64 -21.16 6.08 -2.52
C ILE A 64 -20.13 5.80 -1.43
N GLY A 65 -18.93 6.37 -1.59
CA GLY A 65 -17.91 6.41 -0.56
C GLY A 65 -18.05 7.69 0.27
N TYR A 66 -17.94 7.58 1.58
CA TYR A 66 -18.09 8.72 2.50
C TYR A 66 -17.12 8.63 3.67
N HIS A 67 -16.93 9.74 4.37
CA HIS A 67 -16.10 9.84 5.57
C HIS A 67 -16.59 10.97 6.48
N TYR A 68 -16.23 10.87 7.76
CA TYR A 68 -16.52 11.89 8.76
C TYR A 68 -15.36 12.86 8.97
N ILE A 69 -15.71 14.11 9.27
CA ILE A 69 -14.78 15.21 9.54
C ILE A 69 -15.18 15.86 10.86
N LEU A 70 -14.25 15.97 11.79
CA LEU A 70 -14.40 16.72 13.03
C LEU A 70 -13.74 18.09 12.83
N LYS A 71 -14.48 19.18 13.07
CA LYS A 71 -13.93 20.53 13.10
C LYS A 71 -13.99 21.07 14.51
N ASP A 72 -12.89 21.63 14.99
CA ASP A 72 -12.84 22.29 16.30
C ASP A 72 -13.13 23.79 16.22
N ALA A 73 -13.03 24.48 17.36
CA ALA A 73 -13.31 25.92 17.46
C ALA A 73 -12.28 26.79 16.70
N ASN A 74 -11.08 26.27 16.45
CA ASN A 74 -10.03 26.95 15.69
C ASN A 74 -10.14 26.67 14.18
N SER A 75 -11.16 25.90 13.76
CA SER A 75 -11.32 25.37 12.41
C SER A 75 -10.25 24.37 11.98
N ASP A 76 -9.56 23.74 12.94
CA ASP A 76 -8.70 22.59 12.63
C ASP A 76 -9.59 21.41 12.23
N GLU A 77 -9.22 20.76 11.13
CA GLU A 77 -9.98 19.66 10.53
C GLU A 77 -9.28 18.32 10.82
N ILE A 78 -9.98 17.45 11.54
CA ILE A 78 -9.56 16.07 11.75
C ILE A 78 -10.47 15.19 10.90
N ILE A 79 -9.90 14.62 9.84
CA ILE A 79 -10.58 13.65 9.00
C ILE A 79 -10.37 12.26 9.61
N GLU A 80 -11.43 11.46 9.70
CA GLU A 80 -11.28 10.07 10.14
C GLU A 80 -10.29 9.31 9.24
N TRP A 81 -9.72 8.21 9.76
CA TRP A 81 -8.90 7.33 8.96
C TRP A 81 -9.67 6.91 7.70
N LYS A 82 -8.96 6.75 6.58
CA LYS A 82 -9.54 6.25 5.34
C LYS A 82 -9.98 4.79 5.55
N ASP A 83 -11.22 4.64 6.01
CA ASP A 83 -11.80 3.41 6.50
C ASP A 83 -12.52 2.62 5.38
N ASP A 84 -12.55 3.21 4.17
CA ASP A 84 -13.25 2.74 2.98
C ASP A 84 -14.73 2.47 3.26
N LYS A 85 -15.39 3.40 3.98
CA LYS A 85 -16.83 3.38 4.18
C LYS A 85 -17.51 3.60 2.83
N GLN A 86 -18.30 2.61 2.43
CA GLN A 86 -18.94 2.56 1.14
C GLN A 86 -20.35 1.99 1.25
N ILE A 87 -21.27 2.59 0.51
CA ILE A 87 -22.65 2.16 0.32
C ILE A 87 -22.76 1.56 -1.06
N ASP A 88 -23.05 0.26 -1.11
CA ASP A 88 -23.36 -0.47 -2.34
C ASP A 88 -24.90 -0.54 -2.48
N PHE A 89 -25.44 -0.01 -3.58
CA PHE A 89 -26.88 0.00 -3.87
C PHE A 89 -27.34 -1.27 -4.58
N THR A 90 -26.96 -2.43 -4.03
CA THR A 90 -27.25 -3.75 -4.62
C THR A 90 -28.68 -4.22 -4.38
N GLU A 91 -29.29 -3.78 -3.28
CA GLU A 91 -30.65 -4.15 -2.88
C GLU A 91 -31.70 -3.34 -3.64
N LYS A 92 -32.62 -4.04 -4.31
CA LYS A 92 -33.76 -3.40 -5.00
C LYS A 92 -34.81 -2.93 -4.00
N ASN A 93 -35.54 -1.87 -4.36
CA ASN A 93 -36.68 -1.34 -3.61
C ASN A 93 -36.37 -0.85 -2.18
N ILE A 94 -35.13 -0.42 -1.93
CA ILE A 94 -34.77 0.29 -0.70
C ILE A 94 -34.97 1.79 -0.95
N ALA A 95 -35.72 2.45 -0.07
CA ALA A 95 -35.93 3.89 -0.09
C ALA A 95 -35.09 4.60 0.98
N ILE A 96 -34.78 3.91 2.08
CA ILE A 96 -34.04 4.48 3.20
C ILE A 96 -32.90 3.54 3.58
N ILE A 97 -31.68 4.08 3.66
CA ILE A 97 -30.54 3.40 4.28
C ILE A 97 -30.19 4.12 5.57
N THR A 98 -30.12 3.38 6.67
CA THR A 98 -29.64 3.88 7.96
C THR A 98 -28.24 3.32 8.23
N LEU A 99 -27.27 4.19 8.47
CA LEU A 99 -25.87 3.88 8.72
C LEU A 99 -25.61 4.11 10.20
N ILE A 100 -25.25 3.06 10.94
CA ILE A 100 -24.89 3.13 12.36
C ILE A 100 -23.40 2.90 12.47
N ASP A 101 -22.65 4.00 12.47
CA ASP A 101 -21.22 4.02 12.26
C ASP A 101 -20.41 4.19 13.55
N THR A 102 -19.11 3.99 13.43
CA THR A 102 -18.13 4.17 14.49
C THR A 102 -16.98 5.00 13.92
N TRP A 103 -16.55 6.01 14.67
CA TRP A 103 -15.42 6.84 14.28
C TRP A 103 -14.12 6.03 14.27
N ASN A 104 -13.35 6.10 13.19
CA ASN A 104 -12.03 5.47 13.10
C ASN A 104 -10.93 6.54 13.20
N HIS A 105 -10.27 6.65 14.35
CA HIS A 105 -9.15 7.57 14.53
C HIS A 105 -7.90 7.07 13.78
N ALA A 106 -7.15 7.98 13.13
CA ALA A 106 -5.94 7.62 12.36
C ALA A 106 -4.91 6.84 13.20
N GLY A 107 -4.75 7.18 14.47
CA GLY A 107 -3.85 6.50 15.42
C GLY A 107 -4.35 5.16 15.97
N THR A 108 -5.49 4.64 15.51
CA THR A 108 -5.98 3.31 15.92
C THR A 108 -5.01 2.23 15.44
N VAL A 109 -4.49 1.42 16.37
CA VAL A 109 -3.42 0.44 16.10
C VAL A 109 -3.80 -0.54 15.00
N GLU A 110 -5.07 -0.95 14.97
CA GLU A 110 -5.62 -1.87 13.99
C GLU A 110 -5.45 -1.41 12.54
N ASN A 111 -5.43 -0.10 12.30
CA ASN A 111 -5.23 0.47 10.96
C ASN A 111 -3.90 0.05 10.35
N ALA A 112 -2.86 -0.16 11.18
CA ALA A 112 -1.55 -0.59 10.70
C ALA A 112 -1.64 -1.91 9.91
N PHE A 113 -2.50 -2.84 10.33
CA PHE A 113 -2.66 -4.15 9.70
C PHE A 113 -3.40 -4.12 8.35
N TYR A 114 -3.96 -2.97 7.97
CA TYR A 114 -4.58 -2.75 6.66
C TYR A 114 -3.64 -2.04 5.67
N THR A 115 -2.43 -1.66 6.11
CA THR A 115 -1.40 -1.13 5.21
C THR A 115 -0.83 -2.21 4.30
N LYS A 116 -0.24 -1.82 3.17
CA LYS A 116 0.29 -2.75 2.15
C LYS A 116 1.23 -3.83 2.69
N PRO A 117 2.21 -3.54 3.57
CA PRO A 117 3.11 -4.59 4.10
C PRO A 117 2.34 -5.71 4.81
N PHE A 118 1.28 -5.38 5.55
CA PHE A 118 0.48 -6.39 6.23
C PHE A 118 -0.51 -7.06 5.27
N LYS A 119 -1.28 -6.28 4.51
CA LYS A 119 -2.34 -6.79 3.65
C LYS A 119 -1.82 -7.67 2.50
N GLU A 120 -0.69 -7.29 1.90
CA GLU A 120 -0.16 -7.94 0.69
C GLU A 120 0.91 -9.00 1.01
N VAL A 121 1.60 -8.88 2.16
CA VAL A 121 2.75 -9.72 2.51
C VAL A 121 2.54 -10.47 3.83
N LEU A 122 2.52 -9.79 4.98
CA LEU A 122 2.66 -10.42 6.30
C LEU A 122 1.40 -11.12 6.83
N LEU A 123 0.21 -10.63 6.46
CA LEU A 123 -1.09 -11.16 6.84
C LEU A 123 -1.90 -11.59 5.62
N LYS A 124 -1.21 -11.97 4.53
CA LYS A 124 -1.85 -12.45 3.31
C LYS A 124 -2.84 -13.56 3.67
N ALA A 125 -4.13 -13.29 3.46
CA ALA A 125 -5.20 -14.09 4.04
C ALA A 125 -5.14 -15.54 3.57
N ASN A 126 -5.43 -16.47 4.49
CA ASN A 126 -5.79 -17.84 4.14
C ASN A 126 -7.12 -17.83 3.36
N PRO A 127 -7.40 -18.82 2.49
CA PRO A 127 -8.71 -18.96 1.88
C PRO A 127 -9.75 -19.19 2.99
N ILE A 128 -10.64 -18.22 3.17
CA ILE A 128 -11.71 -18.27 4.16
C ILE A 128 -13.04 -18.42 3.43
N ILE A 129 -14.01 -19.07 4.07
CA ILE A 129 -15.41 -19.22 3.61
C ILE A 129 -15.88 -17.95 2.90
N THR A 130 -16.05 -18.07 1.58
CA THR A 130 -16.49 -16.98 0.70
C THR A 130 -17.99 -16.96 0.49
N GLU A 131 -18.71 -18.00 0.89
CA GLU A 131 -20.14 -18.13 0.59
C GLU A 131 -20.94 -18.67 1.77
N VAL A 132 -21.83 -17.83 2.28
CA VAL A 132 -22.97 -18.22 3.11
C VAL A 132 -24.21 -18.01 2.25
N LYS A 133 -25.23 -18.87 2.42
CA LYS A 133 -26.49 -18.79 1.66
C LYS A 133 -27.04 -17.36 1.71
N ALA A 134 -27.15 -16.73 0.55
CA ALA A 134 -27.58 -15.34 0.44
C ALA A 134 -28.98 -15.15 1.02
N ASN A 135 -29.11 -14.21 1.95
CA ASN A 135 -30.42 -13.72 2.37
C ASN A 135 -30.95 -12.80 1.27
N THR A 136 -32.05 -13.18 0.63
CA THR A 136 -32.55 -12.53 -0.60
C THR A 136 -33.28 -11.21 -0.36
N ALA A 137 -33.59 -10.87 0.91
CA ALA A 137 -34.22 -9.61 1.29
C ALA A 137 -33.72 -9.14 2.67
N PRO A 138 -32.45 -8.71 2.79
CA PRO A 138 -31.91 -8.28 4.06
C PRO A 138 -32.50 -6.95 4.49
N THR A 139 -32.72 -6.83 5.80
CA THR A 139 -33.16 -5.57 6.44
C THR A 139 -32.01 -4.93 7.19
N HIS A 140 -31.01 -5.73 7.56
CA HIS A 140 -29.84 -5.28 8.31
C HIS A 140 -28.57 -5.93 7.75
N ARG A 141 -27.48 -5.20 7.78
CA ARG A 141 -26.14 -5.66 7.43
C ARG A 141 -25.19 -5.30 8.57
N PHE A 142 -24.60 -6.31 9.18
CA PHE A 142 -23.58 -6.13 10.21
C PHE A 142 -22.20 -6.14 9.55
N LYS A 143 -21.34 -5.17 9.88
CA LYS A 143 -19.98 -5.05 9.35
C LYS A 143 -18.98 -4.79 10.47
N VAL A 144 -17.86 -5.52 10.45
CA VAL A 144 -16.75 -5.33 11.41
C VAL A 144 -15.40 -5.65 10.76
N LYS A 145 -14.34 -4.94 11.17
CA LYS A 145 -12.95 -5.21 10.81
C LYS A 145 -12.31 -6.13 11.87
N CYS A 146 -11.54 -7.11 11.41
CA CYS A 146 -10.80 -8.01 12.29
C CYS A 146 -9.52 -8.46 11.55
N PRO A 147 -8.41 -7.70 11.69
CA PRO A 147 -7.21 -7.94 10.90
C PRO A 147 -6.39 -9.16 11.37
N LEU A 148 -6.41 -9.47 12.66
CA LEU A 148 -5.55 -10.48 13.29
C LEU A 148 -6.30 -11.78 13.59
N LEU A 149 -6.64 -12.53 12.54
CA LEU A 149 -7.21 -13.87 12.66
C LEU A 149 -6.14 -14.94 12.41
N LYS A 150 -6.20 -16.02 13.18
CA LYS A 150 -5.36 -17.20 12.94
C LYS A 150 -5.92 -18.03 11.78
N GLU A 151 -5.14 -19.03 11.36
CA GLU A 151 -5.59 -19.99 10.36
C GLU A 151 -6.92 -20.65 10.77
N ASN A 152 -7.85 -20.75 9.82
CA ASN A 152 -9.21 -21.27 10.01
C ASN A 152 -10.10 -20.50 11.00
N GLU A 153 -9.65 -19.36 11.53
CA GLU A 153 -10.50 -18.48 12.33
C GLU A 153 -11.35 -17.57 11.42
N VAL A 154 -12.64 -17.49 11.73
CA VAL A 154 -13.61 -16.61 11.06
C VAL A 154 -14.35 -15.77 12.08
N VAL A 155 -14.82 -14.59 11.68
CA VAL A 155 -15.71 -13.80 12.53
C VAL A 155 -17.09 -14.43 12.54
N CYS A 156 -17.70 -14.51 13.72
CA CYS A 156 -19.08 -14.93 13.91
C CYS A 156 -19.84 -13.90 14.75
N LEU A 157 -21.17 -14.03 14.75
CA LEU A 157 -22.11 -13.16 15.43
C LEU A 157 -23.11 -14.01 16.21
N SER A 158 -23.40 -13.59 17.44
CA SER A 158 -24.47 -14.18 18.25
C SER A 158 -25.11 -13.11 19.12
N GLY A 159 -26.37 -13.29 19.48
CA GLY A 159 -27.13 -12.29 20.25
C GLY A 159 -28.51 -12.77 20.65
N ASN A 160 -29.33 -11.85 21.16
CA ASN A 160 -30.71 -12.15 21.55
C ASN A 160 -31.63 -12.34 20.33
N GLY A 161 -32.59 -13.24 20.45
CA GLY A 161 -33.56 -13.54 19.39
C GLY A 161 -33.10 -14.63 18.45
N SER A 162 -34.06 -15.34 17.85
CA SER A 162 -33.81 -16.45 16.93
C SER A 162 -33.01 -16.03 15.69
N PHE A 163 -33.17 -14.78 15.25
CA PHE A 163 -32.45 -14.19 14.12
C PHE A 163 -30.95 -13.93 14.40
N LEU A 164 -30.52 -13.94 15.67
CA LEU A 164 -29.12 -13.88 16.11
C LEU A 164 -28.66 -15.18 16.81
N GLY A 165 -29.47 -16.23 16.76
CA GLY A 165 -29.12 -17.54 17.31
C GLY A 165 -29.21 -17.66 18.84
N ASN A 166 -29.87 -16.73 19.54
CA ASN A 166 -30.10 -16.78 21.00
C ASN A 166 -28.83 -17.10 21.83
N TRP A 167 -27.72 -16.42 21.56
CA TRP A 167 -26.42 -16.64 22.23
C TRP A 167 -25.82 -18.05 22.07
N ASN A 168 -26.30 -18.84 21.10
CA ASN A 168 -25.78 -20.18 20.85
C ASN A 168 -24.38 -20.13 20.21
N THR A 169 -23.38 -20.62 20.95
CA THR A 169 -21.99 -20.73 20.50
C THR A 169 -21.67 -22.03 19.77
N ALA A 170 -22.53 -23.05 19.81
CA ALA A 170 -22.35 -24.27 19.03
C ALA A 170 -22.63 -24.04 17.53
N THR A 171 -23.58 -23.16 17.21
CA THR A 171 -23.94 -22.80 15.83
C THR A 171 -24.12 -21.29 15.67
N PRO A 172 -23.05 -20.48 15.84
CA PRO A 172 -23.14 -19.03 15.69
C PRO A 172 -23.27 -18.66 14.22
N LEU A 173 -23.68 -17.42 13.94
CA LEU A 173 -23.80 -16.92 12.58
C LEU A 173 -22.43 -16.51 12.04
N LEU A 174 -21.90 -17.23 11.06
CA LEU A 174 -20.59 -16.93 10.48
C LEU A 174 -20.68 -15.75 9.50
N LEU A 175 -19.73 -14.82 9.59
CA LEU A 175 -19.62 -13.67 8.69
C LEU A 175 -18.77 -14.04 7.47
N VAL A 176 -19.05 -13.39 6.34
CA VAL A 176 -18.29 -13.50 5.10
C VAL A 176 -17.34 -12.32 4.99
N LYS A 177 -16.09 -12.58 4.61
CA LYS A 177 -15.11 -11.52 4.34
C LYS A 177 -15.28 -11.03 2.90
N LYS A 178 -15.57 -9.74 2.74
CA LYS A 178 -15.55 -9.00 1.47
C LYS A 178 -14.62 -7.80 1.65
N ASP A 179 -13.59 -7.71 0.83
CA ASP A 179 -12.51 -6.72 0.96
C ASP A 179 -11.92 -6.76 2.40
N ASP A 180 -11.93 -5.64 3.09
CA ASP A 180 -11.42 -5.49 4.45
C ASP A 180 -12.47 -5.77 5.54
N TRP A 181 -13.72 -6.03 5.14
CA TRP A 181 -14.88 -6.14 6.03
C TRP A 181 -15.38 -7.58 6.19
N TRP A 182 -15.63 -7.98 7.42
CA TRP A 182 -16.48 -9.12 7.74
C TRP A 182 -17.92 -8.66 7.79
N SER A 183 -18.82 -9.36 7.08
CA SER A 183 -20.21 -8.96 7.01
C SER A 183 -21.21 -10.11 7.01
N ILE A 184 -22.41 -9.84 7.51
CA ILE A 184 -23.57 -10.73 7.40
C ILE A 184 -24.85 -9.93 7.18
N ASN A 185 -25.68 -10.43 6.26
CA ASN A 185 -26.97 -9.86 5.89
C ASN A 185 -28.10 -10.61 6.60
N LEU A 186 -28.88 -9.93 7.44
CA LEU A 186 -29.94 -10.52 8.27
C LEU A 186 -31.30 -9.85 8.04
N SER A 187 -32.37 -10.61 8.30
CA SER A 187 -33.73 -10.07 8.34
C SER A 187 -34.21 -10.05 9.79
N LEU A 188 -34.39 -8.84 10.33
CA LEU A 188 -34.89 -8.58 11.68
C LEU A 188 -36.33 -8.05 11.65
N ALA A 189 -37.07 -8.25 10.53
CA ALA A 189 -38.41 -7.72 10.32
C ALA A 189 -39.42 -8.02 11.46
N ASN A 190 -39.19 -9.12 12.20
CA ASN A 190 -40.00 -9.56 13.34
C ASN A 190 -39.18 -9.65 14.65
N GLY A 191 -37.98 -9.06 14.67
CA GLY A 191 -36.90 -9.37 15.60
C GLY A 191 -36.69 -8.36 16.71
N GLY A 192 -37.75 -7.96 17.42
CA GLY A 192 -37.66 -7.17 18.67
C GLY A 192 -37.12 -5.74 18.53
N PHE A 193 -37.61 -4.83 19.38
CA PHE A 193 -37.16 -3.43 19.40
C PHE A 193 -35.71 -3.26 19.87
N ASN A 194 -35.24 -4.12 20.79
CA ASN A 194 -33.90 -4.04 21.36
C ASN A 194 -33.04 -5.22 20.89
N VAL A 195 -32.05 -4.93 20.05
CA VAL A 195 -31.11 -5.91 19.51
C VAL A 195 -29.80 -5.81 20.28
N VAL A 196 -29.41 -6.90 20.93
CA VAL A 196 -28.21 -7.05 21.75
C VAL A 196 -27.39 -8.21 21.21
N TYR A 197 -26.14 -7.94 20.86
CA TYR A 197 -25.31 -8.89 20.13
C TYR A 197 -23.84 -8.74 20.49
N LYS A 198 -23.05 -9.72 20.04
CA LYS A 198 -21.61 -9.72 20.21
C LYS A 198 -20.94 -10.46 19.06
N TYR A 199 -19.84 -9.90 18.57
CA TYR A 199 -18.98 -10.64 17.65
C TYR A 199 -18.10 -11.63 18.41
N GLY A 200 -17.73 -12.70 17.73
CA GLY A 200 -16.80 -13.69 18.25
C GLY A 200 -15.97 -14.30 17.14
N ILE A 201 -15.08 -15.21 17.53
CA ILE A 201 -14.23 -15.96 16.63
C ILE A 201 -14.64 -17.42 16.67
N TYR A 202 -14.79 -18.02 15.50
CA TYR A 202 -15.12 -19.43 15.33
C TYR A 202 -14.04 -20.12 14.51
N ASN A 203 -13.65 -21.34 14.88
CA ASN A 203 -12.71 -22.14 14.12
C ASN A 203 -13.46 -23.14 13.25
N ILE A 204 -13.34 -23.01 11.93
CA ILE A 204 -14.13 -23.81 10.98
C ILE A 204 -13.58 -25.23 10.79
N ALA A 205 -12.28 -25.43 11.03
CA ALA A 205 -11.66 -26.75 10.95
C ALA A 205 -12.02 -27.60 12.18
N GLN A 206 -11.96 -27.00 13.37
CA GLN A 206 -12.33 -27.63 14.64
C GLN A 206 -13.85 -27.68 14.87
N LYS A 207 -14.62 -26.90 14.09
CA LYS A 207 -16.07 -26.70 14.27
C LYS A 207 -16.41 -26.29 15.71
N SER A 208 -15.66 -25.34 16.24
CA SER A 208 -15.79 -24.90 17.63
C SER A 208 -15.69 -23.39 17.76
N PHE A 209 -16.50 -22.84 18.66
CA PHE A 209 -16.39 -21.46 19.08
C PHE A 209 -15.10 -21.24 19.88
N VAL A 210 -14.37 -20.17 19.54
CA VAL A 210 -13.09 -19.85 20.17
C VAL A 210 -13.30 -18.85 21.31
N ARG A 211 -13.91 -17.70 21.03
CA ARG A 211 -14.11 -16.61 22.01
C ARG A 211 -15.07 -15.54 21.50
N PHE A 212 -15.68 -14.80 22.42
CA PHE A 212 -16.30 -13.51 22.09
C PHE A 212 -15.25 -12.41 22.05
N GLU A 213 -15.61 -11.28 21.43
CA GLU A 213 -14.88 -10.02 21.63
C GLU A 213 -14.90 -9.60 23.11
N THR A 214 -14.03 -8.67 23.48
CA THR A 214 -13.93 -8.13 24.85
C THR A 214 -14.95 -7.01 25.08
N GLY A 215 -15.13 -6.63 26.34
CA GLY A 215 -16.10 -5.60 26.75
C GLY A 215 -17.55 -6.09 26.81
N GLY A 216 -18.46 -5.13 27.07
CA GLY A 216 -19.90 -5.36 27.12
C GLY A 216 -20.52 -5.68 25.76
N ASN A 217 -21.75 -6.17 25.78
CA ASN A 217 -22.52 -6.44 24.57
C ASN A 217 -22.72 -5.16 23.75
N ARG A 218 -22.76 -5.30 22.43
CA ARG A 218 -23.22 -4.23 21.53
C ARG A 218 -24.74 -4.24 21.51
N SER A 219 -25.34 -3.07 21.38
CA SER A 219 -26.80 -2.96 21.27
C SER A 219 -27.20 -1.80 20.38
N PHE A 220 -28.36 -1.93 19.74
CA PHE A 220 -29.06 -0.84 19.08
C PHE A 220 -30.56 -1.09 19.13
N PHE A 221 -31.33 -0.03 18.95
CA PHE A 221 -32.77 -0.14 18.80
C PHE A 221 -33.12 -0.26 17.33
N SER A 222 -33.80 -1.35 16.97
CA SER A 222 -34.26 -1.59 15.60
C SER A 222 -35.64 -0.98 15.41
N GLU A 223 -35.84 -0.29 14.29
CA GLU A 223 -37.16 0.22 13.92
C GLU A 223 -38.09 -0.94 13.54
N THR A 224 -39.30 -0.94 14.10
CA THR A 224 -40.35 -1.88 13.71
C THR A 224 -40.90 -1.52 12.32
N GLY A 225 -40.94 -2.49 11.40
CA GLY A 225 -41.45 -2.31 10.03
C GLY A 225 -40.32 -2.05 9.02
N SER A 226 -39.89 -3.12 8.34
CA SER A 226 -38.67 -3.14 7.54
C SER A 226 -38.88 -3.09 6.02
N LYS A 227 -40.08 -2.72 5.55
CA LYS A 227 -40.34 -2.64 4.10
C LYS A 227 -39.61 -1.43 3.52
N GLY A 228 -38.71 -1.68 2.56
CA GLY A 228 -37.96 -0.64 1.85
C GLY A 228 -36.89 0.07 2.68
N LYS A 229 -36.46 -0.52 3.81
CA LYS A 229 -35.41 0.03 4.67
C LYS A 229 -34.26 -0.96 4.82
N LEU A 230 -33.03 -0.45 4.80
CA LEU A 230 -31.81 -1.22 5.12
C LEU A 230 -31.02 -0.50 6.21
N THR A 231 -30.69 -1.20 7.29
CA THR A 231 -29.79 -0.69 8.33
C THR A 231 -28.41 -1.34 8.21
N ILE A 232 -27.36 -0.55 8.03
CA ILE A 232 -25.99 -1.02 7.98
C ILE A 232 -25.32 -0.63 9.29
N LEU A 233 -24.91 -1.63 10.07
CA LEU A 233 -24.14 -1.43 11.29
C LEU A 233 -22.66 -1.55 10.97
N HIS A 234 -21.95 -0.44 11.06
CA HIS A 234 -20.52 -0.36 10.86
C HIS A 234 -19.83 -0.24 12.22
N ASP A 235 -19.47 -1.40 12.77
CA ASP A 235 -19.02 -1.55 14.15
C ASP A 235 -17.53 -1.27 14.37
N GLY A 236 -16.85 -0.72 13.35
CA GLY A 236 -15.42 -0.44 13.35
C GLY A 236 -14.63 -1.73 13.47
N PHE A 237 -13.79 -1.83 14.50
CA PHE A 237 -13.01 -3.02 14.79
C PHE A 237 -13.70 -3.96 15.79
N LEU A 238 -13.49 -5.27 15.61
CA LEU A 238 -13.81 -6.28 16.59
C LEU A 238 -12.96 -6.03 17.83
N ARG A 239 -13.58 -5.97 19.02
CA ARG A 239 -12.90 -5.59 20.26
C ARG A 239 -12.00 -6.72 20.77
N THR A 240 -10.85 -6.92 20.14
CA THR A 240 -9.85 -7.93 20.51
C THR A 240 -8.55 -7.26 20.95
N ASN A 241 -7.64 -8.01 21.55
CA ASN A 241 -6.29 -7.53 21.75
C ASN A 241 -5.54 -7.48 20.42
N SER A 242 -5.37 -6.29 19.87
CA SER A 242 -4.70 -6.06 18.58
C SER A 242 -3.17 -5.94 18.70
N THR A 243 -2.60 -6.18 19.90
CA THR A 243 -1.15 -6.11 20.16
C THR A 243 -0.44 -7.46 20.05
N THR A 244 -1.14 -8.50 19.60
CA THR A 244 -0.61 -9.88 19.55
C THR A 244 0.40 -10.10 18.44
N TRP A 245 0.39 -9.30 17.37
CA TRP A 245 1.39 -9.40 16.32
C TRP A 245 2.70 -8.75 16.77
N LYS A 246 3.80 -9.50 16.66
CA LYS A 246 5.17 -9.03 16.90
C LYS A 246 6.02 -9.43 15.69
N GLY A 247 6.91 -8.53 15.28
CA GLY A 247 7.86 -8.79 14.21
C GLY A 247 9.20 -8.14 14.56
N ALA A 248 10.26 -8.70 14.00
CA ALA A 248 11.60 -8.13 14.04
C ALA A 248 12.10 -7.95 12.60
N GLY A 249 13.05 -7.04 12.42
CA GLY A 249 13.68 -6.80 11.13
C GLY A 249 15.17 -6.57 11.27
N VAL A 250 15.86 -6.52 10.13
CA VAL A 250 17.27 -6.16 10.03
C VAL A 250 17.41 -4.88 9.24
N ALA A 251 18.26 -3.96 9.72
CA ALA A 251 18.70 -2.79 8.97
C ALA A 251 20.12 -3.03 8.47
N ILE A 252 20.33 -2.99 7.15
CA ILE A 252 21.63 -3.29 6.54
C ILE A 252 21.85 -2.50 5.24
N PRO A 253 23.01 -1.87 5.04
CA PRO A 253 23.38 -1.32 3.73
C PRO A 253 23.63 -2.41 2.70
N VAL A 254 23.09 -2.24 1.49
CA VAL A 254 23.28 -3.21 0.40
C VAL A 254 24.77 -3.40 0.09
N PHE A 255 25.56 -2.32 0.07
CA PHE A 255 27.01 -2.39 -0.23
C PHE A 255 27.81 -3.24 0.76
N SER A 256 27.29 -3.52 1.96
CA SER A 256 27.95 -4.37 2.96
C SER A 256 27.60 -5.85 2.84
N LEU A 257 26.67 -6.24 1.95
CA LEU A 257 26.42 -7.65 1.68
C LEU A 257 27.66 -8.27 1.02
N ARG A 258 27.97 -9.51 1.38
CA ARG A 258 29.07 -10.29 0.80
C ARG A 258 28.50 -11.58 0.23
N SER A 259 28.79 -11.86 -1.04
CA SER A 259 28.50 -13.14 -1.68
C SER A 259 29.63 -13.54 -2.62
N GLU A 260 29.75 -14.83 -2.91
CA GLU A 260 30.76 -15.35 -3.86
C GLU A 260 30.58 -14.78 -5.28
N ASN A 261 29.38 -14.29 -5.61
CA ASN A 261 29.01 -13.79 -6.93
C ASN A 261 28.99 -12.26 -7.03
N SER A 262 29.20 -11.55 -5.91
CA SER A 262 29.31 -10.09 -5.85
C SER A 262 30.57 -9.60 -6.58
N PHE A 263 30.64 -8.30 -6.92
CA PHE A 263 31.83 -7.67 -7.52
C PHE A 263 32.43 -6.63 -6.56
N GLY A 264 33.08 -7.08 -5.49
CA GLY A 264 33.73 -6.26 -4.46
C GLY A 264 32.80 -5.52 -3.50
N THR A 265 31.49 -5.57 -3.74
CA THR A 265 30.44 -4.88 -2.97
C THR A 265 29.15 -5.67 -3.05
N GLY A 266 28.27 -5.53 -2.07
CA GLY A 266 26.94 -6.13 -2.16
C GLY A 266 26.06 -5.47 -3.22
N GLU A 267 25.30 -6.29 -3.95
CA GLU A 267 24.50 -5.90 -5.11
C GLU A 267 23.02 -6.26 -4.91
N PHE A 268 22.12 -5.74 -5.75
CA PHE A 268 20.68 -6.06 -5.62
C PHE A 268 20.37 -7.55 -5.78
N THR A 269 21.22 -8.30 -6.50
CA THR A 269 21.08 -9.75 -6.60
C THR A 269 21.35 -10.47 -5.28
N ASP A 270 22.20 -9.90 -4.42
CA ASP A 270 22.58 -10.50 -3.14
C ASP A 270 21.49 -10.35 -2.08
N ILE A 271 20.56 -9.40 -2.26
CA ILE A 271 19.39 -9.22 -1.37
C ILE A 271 18.60 -10.53 -1.24
N LYS A 272 18.58 -11.40 -2.26
CA LYS A 272 17.89 -12.70 -2.18
C LYS A 272 18.51 -13.62 -1.12
N LEU A 273 19.83 -13.59 -0.96
CA LEU A 273 20.52 -14.34 0.09
C LEU A 273 20.20 -13.78 1.48
N LEU A 274 20.09 -12.45 1.59
CA LEU A 274 19.61 -11.79 2.81
C LEU A 274 18.17 -12.18 3.14
N VAL A 275 17.29 -12.30 2.14
CA VAL A 275 15.92 -12.80 2.30
C VAL A 275 15.93 -14.24 2.80
N ASP A 276 16.76 -15.11 2.22
CA ASP A 276 16.88 -16.50 2.65
C ASP A 276 17.33 -16.62 4.11
N TRP A 277 18.28 -15.79 4.52
CA TRP A 277 18.71 -15.70 5.91
C TRP A 277 17.60 -15.15 6.82
N ALA A 278 16.99 -14.03 6.44
CA ALA A 278 15.91 -13.38 7.20
C ALA A 278 14.74 -14.36 7.45
N LYS A 279 14.37 -15.14 6.42
CA LYS A 279 13.35 -16.18 6.53
C LYS A 279 13.74 -17.27 7.51
N LYS A 280 14.99 -17.74 7.48
CA LYS A 280 15.49 -18.76 8.43
C LYS A 280 15.49 -18.27 9.88
N THR A 281 15.64 -16.97 10.09
CA THR A 281 15.64 -16.32 11.41
C THR A 281 14.29 -15.70 11.80
N ASP A 282 13.24 -15.92 11.00
CA ASP A 282 11.89 -15.38 11.20
C ASP A 282 11.78 -13.84 11.24
N LEU A 283 12.74 -13.14 10.63
CA LEU A 283 12.67 -11.69 10.43
C LEU A 283 11.63 -11.36 9.35
N LYS A 284 10.85 -10.30 9.60
CA LYS A 284 9.68 -9.87 8.80
C LYS A 284 9.91 -8.57 8.03
N LEU A 285 11.09 -7.97 8.19
CA LEU A 285 11.43 -6.71 7.55
C LEU A 285 12.94 -6.66 7.25
N ILE A 286 13.26 -6.27 6.03
CA ILE A 286 14.60 -5.84 5.64
C ILE A 286 14.50 -4.34 5.37
N GLN A 287 15.22 -3.56 6.17
CA GLN A 287 15.40 -2.13 5.95
C GLN A 287 16.76 -1.90 5.31
N LEU A 288 16.77 -1.22 4.17
CA LEU A 288 17.99 -0.83 3.48
C LEU A 288 18.36 0.61 3.84
N LEU A 289 19.66 0.91 3.85
CA LEU A 289 20.13 2.29 3.74
C LEU A 289 19.76 2.87 2.36
N PRO A 290 19.82 4.21 2.16
CA PRO A 290 19.55 4.79 0.85
C PRO A 290 20.35 4.11 -0.26
N ILE A 291 19.67 3.82 -1.37
CA ILE A 291 20.21 3.10 -2.54
C ILE A 291 20.32 4.02 -3.77
N ASN A 292 20.13 5.31 -3.56
CA ASN A 292 20.07 6.33 -4.58
C ASN A 292 21.46 6.64 -5.12
N ASP A 293 21.53 7.08 -6.38
CA ASP A 293 22.79 7.47 -7.00
C ASP A 293 23.36 8.73 -6.33
N THR A 294 24.63 8.64 -5.98
CA THR A 294 25.45 9.63 -5.28
C THR A 294 26.67 10.02 -6.11
N THR A 295 26.78 9.52 -7.35
CA THR A 295 27.93 9.74 -8.23
C THR A 295 28.04 11.21 -8.65
N ALA A 296 28.91 11.97 -7.99
CA ALA A 296 29.16 13.38 -8.28
C ALA A 296 30.59 13.62 -8.75
N THR A 297 31.55 12.87 -8.20
CA THR A 297 32.99 13.11 -8.38
C THR A 297 33.76 11.95 -8.98
N HIS A 298 33.14 10.76 -9.05
CA HIS A 298 33.78 9.48 -9.37
C HIS A 298 34.91 9.10 -8.40
N THR A 299 34.81 9.57 -7.15
CA THR A 299 35.75 9.24 -6.06
C THR A 299 35.02 8.53 -4.92
N TRP A 300 35.78 8.02 -3.95
CA TRP A 300 35.24 7.42 -2.74
C TRP A 300 34.26 8.31 -1.96
N MET A 301 34.28 9.64 -2.14
CA MET A 301 33.30 10.55 -1.52
C MET A 301 31.86 10.23 -1.95
N ASP A 302 31.70 9.69 -3.15
CA ASP A 302 30.40 9.27 -3.68
C ASP A 302 29.86 8.02 -2.97
N SER A 303 30.65 7.32 -2.15
CA SER A 303 30.17 6.17 -1.37
C SER A 303 29.21 6.54 -0.23
N TYR A 304 29.11 7.83 0.12
CA TYR A 304 28.25 8.29 1.20
C TYR A 304 26.76 8.32 0.77
N PRO A 305 25.90 7.44 1.31
CA PRO A 305 24.56 7.20 0.78
C PRO A 305 23.57 8.37 0.94
N TYR A 306 23.93 9.41 1.70
CA TYR A 306 23.06 10.58 1.95
C TYR A 306 23.40 11.79 1.08
N ALA A 307 24.39 11.69 0.17
CA ALA A 307 24.76 12.74 -0.79
C ALA A 307 24.18 12.45 -2.19
N ALA A 308 22.89 12.10 -2.26
CA ALA A 308 22.28 11.67 -3.51
C ALA A 308 22.20 12.81 -4.54
N VAL A 309 22.59 12.52 -5.78
CA VAL A 309 22.39 13.42 -6.94
C VAL A 309 20.99 13.29 -7.54
N SER A 310 20.24 12.27 -7.14
CA SER A 310 18.84 12.05 -7.53
C SER A 310 18.04 11.31 -6.47
N ALA A 311 16.83 11.80 -6.16
CA ALA A 311 15.87 11.11 -5.30
C ALA A 311 15.22 9.87 -5.95
N PHE A 312 15.40 9.67 -7.26
CA PHE A 312 14.79 8.59 -8.03
C PHE A 312 15.79 7.55 -8.53
N ALA A 313 16.95 7.99 -9.04
CA ALA A 313 17.89 7.11 -9.69
C ALA A 313 18.60 6.19 -8.69
N LEU A 314 18.77 4.94 -9.07
CA LEU A 314 19.46 3.92 -8.29
C LEU A 314 20.97 4.00 -8.55
N HIS A 315 21.78 3.76 -7.53
CA HIS A 315 23.24 3.84 -7.67
C HIS A 315 23.80 2.69 -8.54
N PRO A 316 24.63 2.98 -9.56
CA PRO A 316 25.27 1.93 -10.38
C PRO A 316 26.12 0.91 -9.61
N LEU A 317 26.55 1.24 -8.38
CA LEU A 317 27.27 0.34 -7.47
C LEU A 317 26.51 -0.96 -7.24
N PHE A 318 25.18 -0.95 -7.23
CA PHE A 318 24.36 -2.12 -6.90
C PHE A 318 24.03 -3.02 -8.11
N LEU A 319 24.50 -2.67 -9.31
CA LEU A 319 24.18 -3.39 -10.54
C LEU A 319 25.05 -4.64 -10.68
N ASN A 320 24.47 -5.84 -10.65
CA ASN A 320 25.21 -7.06 -10.96
C ASN A 320 25.47 -7.18 -12.47
N ILE A 321 26.72 -6.97 -12.89
CA ILE A 321 27.13 -6.95 -14.30
C ILE A 321 27.06 -8.34 -14.96
N GLU A 322 27.19 -9.42 -14.20
CA GLU A 322 27.07 -10.79 -14.72
C GLU A 322 25.63 -11.11 -15.13
N LYS A 323 24.63 -10.63 -14.35
CA LYS A 323 23.22 -10.73 -14.72
C LYS A 323 22.86 -9.90 -15.95
N VAL A 324 23.48 -8.73 -16.13
CA VAL A 324 23.30 -7.91 -17.35
C VAL A 324 23.92 -8.60 -18.57
N ALA A 325 25.09 -9.21 -18.40
CA ALA A 325 25.75 -9.93 -19.49
C ALA A 325 24.98 -11.17 -19.95
N GLY A 326 24.38 -11.90 -19.01
CA GLY A 326 23.75 -13.19 -19.29
C GLY A 326 24.73 -14.18 -19.93
N SER A 327 24.20 -15.23 -20.56
CA SER A 327 25.04 -16.23 -21.24
C SER A 327 25.69 -15.68 -22.51
N LYS A 328 24.98 -14.83 -23.26
CA LYS A 328 25.41 -14.29 -24.56
C LYS A 328 26.67 -13.44 -24.47
N ASN A 329 26.79 -12.59 -23.45
CA ASN A 329 27.89 -11.62 -23.34
C ASN A 329 28.89 -11.99 -22.22
N SER A 330 28.94 -13.26 -21.84
CA SER A 330 29.84 -13.77 -20.80
C SER A 330 31.33 -13.52 -21.08
N SER A 331 31.71 -13.34 -22.35
CA SER A 331 33.07 -12.99 -22.77
C SER A 331 33.54 -11.62 -22.26
N ILE A 332 32.63 -10.68 -21.96
CA ILE A 332 32.97 -9.39 -21.32
C ILE A 332 33.33 -9.60 -19.85
N ILE A 333 32.64 -10.52 -19.17
CA ILE A 333 32.73 -10.72 -17.72
C ILE A 333 33.85 -11.68 -17.33
N LYS A 334 34.09 -12.73 -18.14
CA LYS A 334 35.12 -13.76 -17.85
C LYS A 334 36.50 -13.17 -17.52
N PRO A 335 37.04 -12.16 -18.25
CA PRO A 335 38.34 -11.58 -17.91
C PRO A 335 38.38 -10.86 -16.56
N LEU A 336 37.22 -10.51 -15.99
CA LEU A 336 37.12 -9.80 -14.72
C LEU A 336 37.04 -10.75 -13.52
N LYS A 337 37.07 -12.09 -13.70
CA LYS A 337 36.89 -13.05 -12.59
C LYS A 337 38.00 -13.00 -11.54
N GLU A 338 39.26 -12.85 -11.95
CA GLU A 338 40.37 -12.69 -11.01
C GLU A 338 40.30 -11.35 -10.25
N ILE A 339 39.86 -10.30 -10.93
CA ILE A 339 39.62 -8.98 -10.32
C ILE A 339 38.46 -9.06 -9.33
N GLN A 340 37.35 -9.69 -9.71
CA GLN A 340 36.19 -9.94 -8.86
C GLN A 340 36.61 -10.65 -7.57
N LYS A 341 37.37 -11.73 -7.69
CA LYS A 341 37.88 -12.49 -6.54
C LYS A 341 38.75 -11.61 -5.64
N THR A 342 39.71 -10.89 -6.23
CA THR A 342 40.60 -9.99 -5.49
C THR A 342 39.81 -8.94 -4.71
N LEU A 343 38.83 -8.28 -5.34
CA LEU A 343 37.99 -7.26 -4.70
C LEU A 343 37.05 -7.86 -3.64
N ASN A 344 36.55 -9.09 -3.84
CA ASN A 344 35.72 -9.78 -2.86
C ASN A 344 36.50 -10.18 -1.60
N ASP A 345 37.79 -10.47 -1.74
CA ASP A 345 38.68 -10.87 -0.65
C ASP A 345 39.16 -9.68 0.20
N LEU A 346 38.92 -8.43 -0.23
CA LEU A 346 39.27 -7.23 0.54
C LEU A 346 38.38 -7.08 1.79
N PRO A 347 38.96 -6.67 2.95
CA PRO A 347 38.20 -6.47 4.18
C PRO A 347 37.16 -5.35 4.03
N ASP A 348 37.52 -4.30 3.30
CA ASP A 348 36.70 -3.12 3.03
C ASP A 348 36.33 -3.03 1.54
N VAL A 349 35.27 -2.29 1.23
CA VAL A 349 34.87 -2.06 -0.17
C VAL A 349 35.84 -1.05 -0.80
N ASP A 350 36.61 -1.50 -1.78
CA ASP A 350 37.38 -0.60 -2.65
C ASP A 350 36.45 0.03 -3.69
N TYR A 351 35.75 1.08 -3.28
CA TYR A 351 34.69 1.73 -4.05
C TYR A 351 35.16 2.16 -5.44
N GLU A 352 36.32 2.82 -5.54
CA GLU A 352 36.83 3.36 -6.80
C GLU A 352 37.18 2.24 -7.77
N GLN A 353 37.86 1.18 -7.33
CA GLN A 353 38.18 0.03 -8.18
C GLN A 353 36.94 -0.74 -8.62
N VAL A 354 35.97 -0.94 -7.71
CA VAL A 354 34.68 -1.55 -8.04
C VAL A 354 33.96 -0.75 -9.12
N MET A 355 33.79 0.56 -8.92
CA MET A 355 33.09 1.41 -9.87
C MET A 355 33.82 1.52 -11.20
N HIS A 356 35.16 1.64 -11.19
CA HIS A 356 35.99 1.66 -12.39
C HIS A 356 35.76 0.43 -13.27
N HIS A 357 35.90 -0.77 -12.70
CA HIS A 357 35.73 -2.02 -13.45
C HIS A 357 34.28 -2.26 -13.86
N LYS A 358 33.31 -1.93 -13.01
CA LYS A 358 31.88 -2.08 -13.34
C LYS A 358 31.47 -1.15 -14.46
N PHE A 359 31.80 0.15 -14.41
CA PHE A 359 31.48 1.08 -15.50
C PHE A 359 32.12 0.67 -16.83
N ALA A 360 33.38 0.20 -16.81
CA ALA A 360 34.03 -0.31 -18.00
C ALA A 360 33.31 -1.52 -18.60
N ALA A 361 32.81 -2.45 -17.76
CA ALA A 361 32.01 -3.58 -18.21
C ALA A 361 30.62 -3.14 -18.73
N ILE A 362 29.94 -2.25 -18.01
CA ILE A 362 28.62 -1.72 -18.36
C ILE A 362 28.65 -1.02 -19.71
N SER A 363 29.65 -0.18 -19.98
CA SER A 363 29.81 0.49 -21.27
C SER A 363 29.95 -0.52 -22.43
N LYS A 364 30.78 -1.56 -22.25
CA LYS A 364 30.92 -2.64 -23.25
C LYS A 364 29.60 -3.40 -23.45
N LEU A 365 28.89 -3.70 -22.36
CA LEU A 365 27.61 -4.38 -22.39
C LEU A 365 26.55 -3.56 -23.11
N TYR A 366 26.45 -2.26 -22.82
CA TYR A 366 25.56 -1.35 -23.52
C TYR A 366 25.82 -1.38 -25.03
N HIS A 367 27.08 -1.21 -25.47
CA HIS A 367 27.38 -1.22 -26.90
C HIS A 367 27.05 -2.56 -27.59
N GLN A 368 27.16 -3.69 -26.88
CA GLN A 368 26.77 -5.00 -27.42
C GLN A 368 25.25 -5.25 -27.41
N GLN A 369 24.51 -4.59 -26.50
CA GLN A 369 23.09 -4.86 -26.28
C GLN A 369 22.17 -3.75 -26.75
N LYS A 370 22.68 -2.58 -27.15
CA LYS A 370 21.86 -1.38 -27.40
C LYS A 370 20.79 -1.59 -28.47
N GLU A 371 21.03 -2.40 -29.49
CA GLU A 371 20.02 -2.69 -30.51
C GLU A 371 18.86 -3.50 -29.93
N ASP A 372 19.14 -4.56 -29.17
CA ASP A 372 18.10 -5.36 -28.51
C ASP A 372 17.37 -4.53 -27.43
N PHE A 373 18.13 -3.78 -26.63
CA PHE A 373 17.63 -2.93 -25.54
C PHE A 373 16.70 -1.82 -26.03
N LEU A 374 17.11 -1.07 -27.06
CA LEU A 374 16.31 0.02 -27.62
C LEU A 374 15.06 -0.46 -28.36
N ASN A 375 14.90 -1.77 -28.57
CA ASN A 375 13.71 -2.39 -29.18
C ASN A 375 12.91 -3.24 -28.17
N ASP A 376 13.27 -3.27 -26.89
CA ASP A 376 12.55 -4.02 -25.86
C ASP A 376 11.28 -3.27 -25.40
N ILE A 377 10.11 -3.87 -25.62
CA ILE A 377 8.81 -3.36 -25.14
C ILE A 377 8.82 -3.07 -23.64
N LYS A 378 9.47 -3.92 -22.84
CA LYS A 378 9.52 -3.74 -21.38
C LYS A 378 10.37 -2.53 -21.00
N TYR A 379 11.41 -2.24 -21.79
CA TYR A 379 12.17 -1.01 -21.63
C TYR A 379 11.32 0.20 -22.01
N PHE A 380 10.55 0.17 -23.09
CA PHE A 380 9.66 1.29 -23.45
C PHE A 380 8.62 1.59 -22.36
N GLU A 381 7.99 0.58 -21.78
CA GLU A 381 7.07 0.75 -20.65
C GLU A 381 7.77 1.38 -19.44
N PHE A 382 8.97 0.90 -19.11
CA PHE A 382 9.79 1.47 -18.04
C PHE A 382 10.15 2.94 -18.34
N PHE A 383 10.64 3.22 -19.55
CA PHE A 383 11.07 4.55 -19.94
C PHE A 383 9.90 5.53 -19.91
N ASP A 384 8.74 5.16 -20.44
CA ASP A 384 7.58 6.04 -20.50
C ASP A 384 7.06 6.41 -19.10
N LEU A 385 6.94 5.44 -18.20
CA LEU A 385 6.54 5.66 -16.81
C LEU A 385 7.54 6.55 -16.03
N ASN A 386 8.82 6.54 -16.40
CA ASN A 386 9.90 7.16 -15.65
C ASN A 386 10.53 8.38 -16.35
N ARG A 387 10.08 8.72 -17.57
CA ARG A 387 10.70 9.73 -18.44
C ARG A 387 10.92 11.06 -17.73
N HIS A 388 9.94 11.49 -16.93
CA HIS A 388 9.91 12.77 -16.23
C HIS A 388 11.11 12.98 -15.28
N TRP A 389 11.69 11.92 -14.70
CA TRP A 389 12.91 12.01 -13.90
C TRP A 389 14.13 11.40 -14.60
N LEU A 390 13.92 10.39 -15.45
CA LEU A 390 14.99 9.61 -16.07
C LEU A 390 15.76 10.40 -17.12
N VAL A 391 15.06 11.15 -17.97
CA VAL A 391 15.68 12.00 -19.01
C VAL A 391 16.56 13.10 -18.40
N PRO A 392 16.07 13.96 -17.47
CA PRO A 392 16.92 14.97 -16.87
C PRO A 392 18.07 14.39 -16.04
N TYR A 393 17.88 13.24 -15.38
CA TYR A 393 18.96 12.56 -14.66
C TYR A 393 20.07 12.05 -15.61
N ALA A 394 19.72 11.42 -16.72
CA ALA A 394 20.70 10.93 -17.69
C ALA A 394 21.45 12.07 -18.38
N ALA A 395 20.74 13.14 -18.72
CA ALA A 395 21.34 14.37 -19.23
C ALA A 395 22.30 15.00 -18.21
N PHE A 396 21.91 15.08 -16.93
CA PHE A 396 22.79 15.53 -15.85
C PHE A 396 24.06 14.69 -15.76
N CYS A 397 23.95 13.35 -15.81
CA CYS A 397 25.11 12.47 -15.72
C CYS A 397 26.07 12.69 -16.91
N TYR A 398 25.53 12.79 -18.12
CA TYR A 398 26.31 13.11 -19.31
C TYR A 398 27.01 14.47 -19.20
N LEU A 399 26.29 15.51 -18.78
CA LEU A 399 26.83 16.86 -18.63
C LEU A 399 27.88 16.94 -17.51
N ARG A 400 27.65 16.27 -16.37
CA ARG A 400 28.61 16.14 -15.26
C ARG A 400 29.93 15.57 -15.78
N ASP A 401 29.87 14.49 -16.54
CA ASP A 401 31.06 13.80 -17.04
C ASP A 401 31.78 14.61 -18.13
N ALA A 402 31.01 15.25 -19.01
CA ALA A 402 31.55 16.13 -20.05
C ALA A 402 32.26 17.37 -19.46
N ASN A 403 31.70 17.96 -18.40
CA ASN A 403 32.27 19.14 -17.72
C ASN A 403 33.23 18.77 -16.57
N LYS A 404 33.34 17.48 -16.21
CA LYS A 404 34.16 16.95 -15.09
C LYS A 404 33.81 17.57 -13.73
N THR A 405 32.56 18.01 -13.55
CA THR A 405 32.06 18.58 -12.30
C THR A 405 30.54 18.45 -12.23
N ALA A 406 30.03 18.13 -11.04
CA ALA A 406 28.59 18.14 -10.74
C ALA A 406 28.05 19.55 -10.46
N ASP A 407 28.92 20.54 -10.27
CA ASP A 407 28.53 21.94 -10.11
C ASP A 407 28.10 22.53 -11.46
N TYR A 408 26.79 22.53 -11.69
CA TYR A 408 26.19 23.01 -12.93
C TYR A 408 26.42 24.50 -13.19
N SER A 409 26.78 25.30 -12.17
CA SER A 409 27.13 26.72 -12.38
C SER A 409 28.42 26.89 -13.19
N GLN A 410 29.26 25.85 -13.25
CA GLN A 410 30.51 25.83 -13.99
C GLN A 410 30.35 25.27 -15.42
N TRP A 411 29.16 24.82 -15.80
CA TRP A 411 28.92 24.24 -17.13
C TRP A 411 28.82 25.32 -18.20
N ALA A 412 29.45 25.08 -19.35
CA ALA A 412 29.43 26.03 -20.47
C ALA A 412 28.03 26.18 -21.10
N THR A 413 27.23 25.11 -21.07
CA THR A 413 25.83 25.07 -21.51
C THR A 413 24.99 24.34 -20.47
N ASN A 414 23.68 24.57 -20.46
CA ASN A 414 22.73 23.88 -19.56
C ASN A 414 23.01 24.09 -18.06
N SER A 415 23.65 25.20 -17.68
CA SER A 415 23.87 25.59 -16.27
C SER A 415 22.58 25.98 -15.54
N VAL A 416 21.52 26.28 -16.31
CA VAL A 416 20.15 26.45 -15.83
C VAL A 416 19.29 25.39 -16.52
N TYR A 417 18.44 24.72 -15.75
CA TYR A 417 17.54 23.70 -16.27
C TYR A 417 16.48 24.33 -17.21
N GLY A 418 16.35 23.74 -18.40
CA GLY A 418 15.29 24.02 -19.35
C GLY A 418 14.81 22.71 -19.95
N GLU A 419 13.51 22.43 -19.84
CA GLU A 419 12.95 21.13 -20.23
C GLU A 419 13.12 20.86 -21.72
N THR A 420 12.82 21.85 -22.57
CA THR A 420 12.95 21.73 -24.03
C THR A 420 14.38 21.42 -24.45
N GLU A 421 15.35 22.15 -23.91
CA GLU A 421 16.78 21.98 -24.20
C GLU A 421 17.29 20.61 -23.77
N ILE A 422 16.81 20.10 -22.63
CA ILE A 422 17.16 18.76 -22.15
C ILE A 422 16.53 17.67 -23.02
N GLN A 423 15.30 17.84 -23.50
CA GLN A 423 14.69 16.89 -24.45
C GLN A 423 15.46 16.88 -25.79
N GLU A 424 15.89 18.05 -26.28
CA GLU A 424 16.70 18.15 -27.50
C GLU A 424 18.08 17.53 -27.35
N LEU A 425 18.74 17.73 -26.20
CA LEU A 425 20.01 17.11 -25.83
C LEU A 425 19.89 15.58 -25.75
N ALA A 426 18.78 15.08 -25.18
CA ALA A 426 18.50 13.66 -25.03
C ALA A 426 17.89 13.00 -26.29
N SER A 427 17.79 13.72 -27.41
CA SER A 427 17.22 13.17 -28.65
C SER A 427 18.08 12.03 -29.22
N PRO A 428 17.48 10.90 -29.67
CA PRO A 428 18.20 9.82 -30.35
C PRO A 428 18.95 10.23 -31.62
N THR A 429 18.66 11.41 -32.17
CA THR A 429 19.34 11.95 -33.36
C THR A 429 20.69 12.60 -33.05
N GLN A 430 21.01 12.83 -31.76
CA GLN A 430 22.25 13.48 -31.36
C GLN A 430 23.44 12.53 -31.43
N PRO A 431 24.64 12.99 -31.85
CA PRO A 431 25.82 12.13 -31.95
C PRO A 431 26.30 11.60 -30.60
N HIS A 432 25.97 12.28 -29.50
CA HIS A 432 26.32 11.89 -28.13
C HIS A 432 25.22 11.10 -27.41
N TYR A 433 24.13 10.74 -28.10
CA TYR A 433 22.99 10.05 -27.50
C TYR A 433 23.38 8.77 -26.76
N ASP A 434 24.35 8.01 -27.28
CA ASP A 434 24.85 6.79 -26.62
C ASP A 434 25.37 7.04 -25.19
N GLY A 435 25.95 8.23 -24.92
CA GLY A 435 26.39 8.61 -23.58
C GLY A 435 25.23 8.83 -22.61
N ILE A 436 24.11 9.36 -23.09
CA ILE A 436 22.87 9.54 -22.31
C ILE A 436 22.14 8.19 -22.16
N ALA A 437 21.98 7.45 -23.25
CA ALA A 437 21.27 6.18 -23.29
C ALA A 437 21.95 5.09 -22.44
N LEU A 438 23.25 5.18 -22.22
CA LEU A 438 23.97 4.36 -21.23
C LEU A 438 23.34 4.46 -19.83
N HIS A 439 22.92 5.65 -19.40
CA HIS A 439 22.28 5.83 -18.09
C HIS A 439 20.86 5.26 -18.07
N TYR A 440 20.13 5.29 -19.19
CA TYR A 440 18.84 4.60 -19.30
C TYR A 440 19.01 3.09 -19.15
N PHE A 441 20.03 2.53 -19.81
CA PHE A 441 20.38 1.11 -19.73
C PHE A 441 20.72 0.70 -18.29
N ILE A 442 21.55 1.48 -17.60
CA ILE A 442 21.90 1.25 -16.19
C ILE A 442 20.66 1.25 -15.30
N GLN A 443 19.83 2.29 -15.38
CA GLN A 443 18.65 2.44 -14.53
C GLN A 443 17.60 1.35 -14.79
N TYR A 444 17.40 0.96 -16.06
CA TYR A 444 16.52 -0.15 -16.41
C TYR A 444 16.98 -1.48 -15.80
N HIS A 445 18.27 -1.80 -15.91
CA HIS A 445 18.77 -3.05 -15.33
C HIS A 445 18.80 -3.03 -13.79
N LEU A 446 19.11 -1.90 -13.16
CA LEU A 446 18.97 -1.73 -11.71
C LEU A 446 17.52 -1.95 -11.27
N HIS A 447 16.56 -1.35 -11.99
CA HIS A 447 15.13 -1.55 -11.76
C HIS A 447 14.75 -3.04 -11.81
N LEU A 448 15.17 -3.76 -12.86
CA LEU A 448 14.87 -5.19 -13.01
C LEU A 448 15.43 -6.02 -11.85
N GLN A 449 16.67 -5.75 -11.43
CA GLN A 449 17.32 -6.48 -10.36
C GLN A 449 16.68 -6.21 -9.00
N LEU A 450 16.44 -4.93 -8.66
CA LEU A 450 15.77 -4.56 -7.41
C LEU A 450 14.33 -5.08 -7.37
N LYS A 451 13.56 -4.92 -8.44
CA LYS A 451 12.20 -5.49 -8.56
C LYS A 451 12.21 -7.00 -8.35
N SER A 452 13.19 -7.70 -8.93
CA SER A 452 13.34 -9.15 -8.74
C SER A 452 13.64 -9.52 -7.28
N ALA A 453 14.49 -8.75 -6.59
CA ALA A 453 14.79 -8.95 -5.18
C ALA A 453 13.57 -8.67 -4.29
N THR A 454 12.85 -7.56 -4.51
CA THR A 454 11.64 -7.20 -3.75
C THR A 454 10.52 -8.23 -3.93
N LEU A 455 10.27 -8.69 -5.16
CA LEU A 455 9.29 -9.76 -5.41
C LEU A 455 9.69 -11.07 -4.73
N TYR A 456 10.99 -11.36 -4.66
CA TYR A 456 11.50 -12.53 -3.94
C TYR A 456 11.30 -12.39 -2.43
N ALA A 457 11.54 -11.21 -1.86
CA ALA A 457 11.27 -10.89 -0.47
C ALA A 457 9.78 -11.09 -0.14
N HIS A 458 8.88 -10.44 -0.88
CA HIS A 458 7.43 -10.54 -0.65
C HIS A 458 6.89 -11.97 -0.76
N LYS A 459 7.48 -12.81 -1.61
CA LYS A 459 7.09 -14.23 -1.72
C LYS A 459 7.47 -15.04 -0.47
N ASN A 460 8.43 -14.56 0.31
CA ASN A 460 9.02 -15.26 1.44
C ASN A 460 8.59 -14.75 2.82
N GLY A 461 7.62 -13.82 2.86
CA GLY A 461 7.11 -13.20 4.09
C GLY A 461 7.90 -11.95 4.43
#